data_AF-A0A5R2N7B5-F1
#
_entry.id   AF-A0A5R2N7B5-F1
#
_cell.length_a   1.000
_cell.length_b   1.000
_cell.length_c   1.000
_cell.angle_alpha   90.00
_cell.angle_beta   90.00
_cell.angle_gamma   90.00
#
_symmetry.space_group_name_H-M   'P 1'
#
loop_
_entity.id
_entity.type
_entity.pdbx_description
1 polymer ?
#
loop_
_entity_poly.entity_id
_entity_poly.type
_entity_poly.pdbx_seq_one_letter_code
_entity_poly.pdbx_strand_id
1 'polypeptide(L)'
;MRYIFGMWAAPMAIFWGWFYLSANDINFGYVMFSRQTHDFFFQLYGQILGIDPSIIPGMVAKTCVFDGLLLTALWAFRRRREILGWVSRR
;
A
#
# COMPACT_ATOMS: atom_id res chain seq x y z
N MET A 1 16.83 -4.43 9.32
CA MET A 1 15.63 -4.77 8.50
C MET A 1 14.31 -4.28 9.10
N ARG A 2 14.09 -4.30 10.44
CA ARG A 2 12.84 -3.78 11.03
C ARG A 2 12.48 -2.35 10.61
N TYR A 3 13.48 -1.47 10.50
CA TYR A 3 13.27 -0.07 10.12
C TYR A 3 12.87 0.09 8.64
N ILE A 4 13.35 -0.79 7.77
CA ILE A 4 12.99 -0.80 6.34
C ILE A 4 11.51 -1.17 6.19
N PHE A 5 11.05 -2.21 6.90
CA PHE A 5 9.63 -2.57 6.93
C PHE A 5 8.77 -1.47 7.54
N GLY A 6 9.23 -0.81 8.61
CA GLY A 6 8.50 0.31 9.22
C GLY A 6 8.38 1.51 8.27
N MET A 7 9.48 1.91 7.63
CA MET A 7 9.49 3.01 6.66
C MET A 7 8.68 2.70 5.40
N TRP A 8 8.54 1.44 5.02
CA TRP A 8 7.68 1.02 3.91
C TRP A 8 6.21 0.91 4.31
N ALA A 9 5.92 0.29 5.46
CA ALA A 9 4.56 0.05 5.92
C ALA A 9 3.86 1.33 6.40
N ALA A 10 4.60 2.31 6.93
CA ALA A 10 4.03 3.57 7.38
C ALA A 10 3.29 4.36 6.28
N PRO A 11 3.92 4.71 5.13
CA PRO A 11 3.23 5.40 4.05
C PRO A 11 2.10 4.53 3.44
N MET A 12 2.28 3.20 3.40
CA MET A 12 1.22 2.29 2.95
C MET A 12 0.00 2.33 3.88
N ALA A 13 0.20 2.27 5.19
CA ALA A 13 -0.88 2.32 6.16
C ALA A 13 -1.63 3.67 6.12
N ILE A 14 -0.90 4.78 5.94
CA ILE A 14 -1.51 6.10 5.78
C ILE A 14 -2.35 6.15 4.50
N PHE A 15 -1.79 5.72 3.37
CA PHE A 15 -2.48 5.72 2.08
C PHE A 15 -3.74 4.84 2.10
N TRP A 16 -3.60 3.58 2.52
CA TRP A 16 -4.72 2.64 2.59
C TRP A 16 -5.75 3.01 3.66
N GLY A 17 -5.31 3.57 4.78
CA GLY A 17 -6.19 4.09 5.82
C GLY A 17 -7.04 5.25 5.30
N TRP A 18 -6.43 6.24 4.66
CA TRP A 18 -7.15 7.32 4.00
C TRP A 18 -8.07 6.82 2.89
N PHE A 19 -7.59 5.92 2.01
CA PHE A 19 -8.38 5.35 0.93
C PHE A 19 -9.63 4.63 1.46
N TYR A 20 -9.48 3.82 2.51
CA TYR A 20 -10.58 3.09 3.12
C TYR A 20 -11.58 4.02 3.81
N LEU A 21 -11.09 4.97 4.61
CA LEU A 21 -11.95 5.94 5.29
C LEU A 21 -12.75 6.77 4.29
N SER A 22 -12.09 7.25 3.25
CA SER A 22 -12.71 8.09 2.23
C SER A 22 -13.65 7.35 1.27
N ALA A 23 -13.34 6.10 0.93
CA ALA A 23 -14.24 5.26 0.15
C ALA A 23 -15.53 4.89 0.91
N ASN A 24 -15.47 4.80 2.24
CA ASN A 24 -16.62 4.49 3.11
C ASN A 24 -17.32 5.73 3.68
N ASP A 25 -16.92 6.94 3.25
CA ASP A 25 -17.46 8.22 3.74
C ASP A 25 -17.40 8.36 5.28
N ILE A 26 -16.29 7.88 5.88
CA ILE A 26 -16.01 8.00 7.31
C ILE A 26 -15.26 9.31 7.55
N ASN A 27 -16.04 10.40 7.57
CA ASN A 27 -15.49 11.73 7.39
C ASN A 27 -14.94 12.34 8.70
N PHE A 28 -15.47 11.93 9.85
CA PHE A 28 -15.20 12.52 11.18
C PHE A 28 -15.29 14.07 11.24
N GLY A 29 -15.97 14.70 10.27
CA GLY A 29 -16.03 16.17 10.09
C GLY A 29 -14.91 16.78 9.23
N TYR A 30 -13.98 15.97 8.72
CA TYR A 30 -12.92 16.38 7.81
C TYR A 30 -13.28 16.12 6.35
N VAL A 31 -13.21 17.16 5.52
CA VAL A 31 -13.48 17.09 4.07
C VAL A 31 -12.53 16.13 3.34
N MET A 32 -11.30 15.95 3.85
CA MET A 32 -10.30 15.07 3.26
C MET A 32 -10.71 13.59 3.25
N PHE A 33 -11.53 13.17 4.22
CA PHE A 33 -12.03 11.80 4.31
C PHE A 33 -13.41 11.63 3.66
N SER A 34 -13.92 12.63 2.96
CA SER A 34 -15.18 12.50 2.23
C SER A 34 -15.01 11.74 0.93
N ARG A 35 -16.09 11.07 0.51
CA ARG A 35 -16.14 10.39 -0.78
C ARG A 35 -15.99 11.35 -1.97
N GLN A 36 -16.48 12.58 -1.84
CA GLN A 36 -16.33 13.60 -2.88
C GLN A 36 -14.86 13.94 -3.14
N THR A 37 -14.07 14.12 -2.07
CA THR A 37 -12.64 14.40 -2.18
C THR A 37 -11.88 13.20 -2.75
N HIS A 38 -12.24 11.99 -2.34
CA HIS A 38 -11.70 10.75 -2.92
C HIS A 38 -11.87 10.71 -4.44
N ASP A 39 -13.11 10.86 -4.90
CA ASP A 39 -13.45 10.81 -6.33
C ASP A 39 -12.76 11.95 -7.11
N PHE A 40 -12.66 13.14 -6.51
CA PHE A 40 -11.95 14.28 -7.10
C PHE A 40 -10.47 13.97 -7.31
N PHE A 41 -9.77 13.41 -6.31
CA PHE A 41 -8.37 13.04 -6.48
C PHE A 41 -8.18 11.99 -7.58
N PHE A 42 -9.01 10.95 -7.62
CA PHE A 42 -8.90 9.92 -8.67
C PHE A 42 -9.19 10.49 -10.06
N GLN A 43 -10.17 11.38 -10.21
CA GLN A 43 -10.43 12.07 -11.47
C GLN A 43 -9.26 12.95 -11.88
N LEU A 44 -8.71 13.73 -10.96
CA LEU A 44 -7.55 14.60 -11.21
C LEU A 44 -6.34 13.77 -11.67
N TYR A 45 -6.02 12.69 -10.96
CA TYR A 45 -4.92 11.80 -11.35
C TYR A 45 -5.20 11.09 -12.67
N GLY A 46 -6.44 10.67 -12.93
CA GLY A 46 -6.84 10.08 -14.22
C GLY A 46 -6.64 11.04 -15.38
N GLN A 47 -6.99 12.32 -15.21
CA GLN A 47 -6.77 13.37 -16.21
C GLN A 47 -5.27 13.64 -16.44
N ILE A 48 -4.47 13.73 -15.37
CA ILE A 48 -3.02 13.99 -15.47
C ILE A 48 -2.30 12.83 -16.16
N LEU A 49 -2.68 11.59 -15.81
CA LEU A 49 -2.05 10.38 -16.32
C LEU A 49 -2.63 9.92 -17.67
N GLY A 50 -3.75 10.51 -18.12
CA GLY A 50 -4.45 10.11 -19.34
C GLY A 50 -5.08 8.72 -19.28
N ILE A 51 -5.50 8.28 -18.09
CA ILE A 51 -6.04 6.94 -17.82
C ILE A 51 -7.39 7.01 -17.10
N ASP A 52 -8.12 5.90 -17.11
CA ASP A 52 -9.39 5.80 -16.39
C ASP A 52 -9.15 5.90 -14.86
N PRO A 53 -9.83 6.82 -14.15
CA PRO A 53 -9.74 6.94 -12.69
C PRO A 53 -10.00 5.62 -11.95
N SER A 54 -10.88 4.77 -12.48
CA SER A 54 -11.29 3.51 -11.85
C SER A 54 -10.19 2.45 -11.84
N ILE A 55 -9.20 2.54 -12.75
CA ILE A 55 -8.10 1.57 -12.79
C ILE A 55 -6.98 1.94 -11.82
N ILE A 56 -6.89 3.20 -11.37
CA ILE A 56 -5.81 3.70 -10.51
C ILE A 56 -5.73 2.92 -9.19
N PRO A 57 -6.83 2.74 -8.41
CA PRO A 57 -6.78 1.95 -7.18
C PRO A 57 -6.28 0.52 -7.42
N GLY A 58 -6.73 -0.11 -8.50
CA GLY A 58 -6.33 -1.47 -8.86
C GLY A 58 -4.85 -1.58 -9.23
N MET A 59 -4.30 -0.57 -9.90
CA MET A 59 -2.87 -0.51 -10.21
C MET A 59 -2.03 -0.32 -8.96
N VAL A 60 -2.43 0.59 -8.06
CA VAL A 60 -1.75 0.82 -6.78
C VAL A 60 -1.77 -0.44 -5.92
N ALA A 61 -2.91 -1.14 -5.87
CA ALA A 61 -3.01 -2.41 -5.16
C ALA A 61 -2.00 -3.46 -5.66
N LYS A 62 -1.88 -3.60 -7.00
CA LYS A 62 -0.94 -4.54 -7.61
C LYS A 62 0.51 -4.18 -7.31
N THR A 63 0.88 -2.91 -7.40
CA THR A 63 2.24 -2.47 -7.06
C THR A 63 2.55 -2.66 -5.57
N CYS A 64 1.61 -2.38 -4.65
CA CYS A 64 1.80 -2.66 -3.23
C CYS A 64 2.07 -4.15 -2.94
N VAL A 65 1.30 -5.05 -3.56
CA VAL A 65 1.49 -6.50 -3.41
C VAL A 65 2.86 -6.93 -3.94
N PHE A 66 3.21 -6.47 -5.13
CA PHE A 66 4.50 -6.78 -5.75
C PHE A 66 5.69 -6.28 -4.91
N ASP A 67 5.59 -5.06 -4.38
CA ASP A 67 6.65 -4.45 -3.57
C ASP A 67 6.78 -5.16 -2.21
N GLY A 68 5.67 -5.57 -1.60
CA GLY A 68 5.66 -6.42 -0.41
C GLY A 68 6.26 -7.80 -0.65
N LEU A 69 5.99 -8.41 -1.82
CA LEU A 69 6.62 -9.66 -2.24
C LEU A 69 8.13 -9.49 -2.40
N LEU A 70 8.59 -8.40 -3.03
CA LEU A 70 10.02 -8.12 -3.18
C LEU A 70 10.72 -7.91 -1.83
N LEU A 71 10.11 -7.13 -0.93
CA LEU A 71 10.65 -6.91 0.42
C LEU A 71 10.75 -8.21 1.23
N THR A 72 9.71 -9.03 1.19
CA THR A 72 9.69 -10.32 1.89
C THR A 72 10.66 -11.32 1.27
N ALA A 73 10.76 -11.39 -0.06
CA ALA A 73 11.72 -12.22 -0.77
C ALA A 73 13.17 -11.80 -0.46
N LEU A 74 13.47 -10.50 -0.47
CA LEU A 74 14.79 -9.97 -0.12
C LEU A 74 15.15 -10.29 1.34
N TRP A 75 14.19 -10.13 2.25
CA TRP A 75 14.38 -10.46 3.66
C TRP A 75 14.65 -11.96 3.86
N ALA A 76 13.85 -12.83 3.22
CA ALA A 76 14.03 -14.27 3.27
C ALA A 76 15.39 -14.69 2.67
N PHE A 77 15.80 -14.08 1.56
CA PHE A 77 17.09 -14.35 0.93
C PHE A 77 18.29 -13.93 1.79
N ARG A 78 18.21 -12.78 2.46
CA ARG A 78 19.26 -12.32 3.39
C ARG A 78 19.34 -13.19 4.64
N ARG A 79 18.19 -13.72 5.08
CA ARG A 79 18.07 -14.53 6.29
C ARG A 79 18.09 -16.04 6.01
N ARG A 80 18.40 -16.45 4.77
CA ARG A 80 18.36 -17.84 4.30
C ARG A 80 19.12 -18.83 5.19
N ARG A 81 20.28 -18.44 5.74
CA ARG A 81 21.09 -19.32 6.61
C ARG A 81 20.46 -19.53 7.99
N GLU A 82 19.83 -18.49 8.55
CA GLU A 82 19.09 -18.61 9.82
C GLU A 82 17.79 -19.41 9.63
N ILE A 83 17.09 -19.21 8.51
CA ILE A 83 15.85 -19.94 8.18
C ILE A 83 16.17 -21.42 7.97
N LEU A 84 17.19 -21.75 7.17
CA LEU A 84 17.64 -23.15 6.97
C LEU A 84 18.08 -23.80 8.29
N GLY A 85 18.77 -23.06 9.16
CA GLY A 85 19.16 -23.56 10.50
C GLY A 85 18.01 -23.66 11.50
N TRP A 86 16.83 -23.10 11.20
CA TRP A 86 15.60 -23.28 11.97
C TRP A 86 14.79 -24.47 11.41
N VAL A 87 14.77 -24.64 10.08
CA VAL A 87 14.16 -25.79 9.41
C VAL A 87 14.92 -27.08 9.70
N SER A 88 16.27 -27.09 9.71
CA SER A 88 17.05 -28.30 10.03
C SER A 88 17.10 -28.63 11.52
N ARG A 89 16.60 -27.73 12.39
CA ARG A 89 16.46 -27.96 13.84
C ARG A 89 15.07 -28.48 14.23
N ARG A 90 14.18 -28.64 13.24
CA ARG A 90 12.88 -29.29 13.38
C ARG A 90 12.97 -30.70 12.80
#